data_AF-A0A6M4PC77-F1
#
_entry.id   AF-A0A6M4PC77-F1
#
_cell.length_a   1.000
_cell.length_b   1.000
_cell.length_c   1.000
_cell.angle_alpha   90.00
_cell.angle_beta   90.00
_cell.angle_gamma   90.00
#
_symmetry.space_group_name_H-M   'P 1'
#
loop_
_entity.id
_entity.type
_entity.pdbx_description
1 polymer ?
#
loop_
_entity_poly.entity_id
_entity_poly.type
_entity_poly.pdbx_seq_one_letter_code
_entity_poly.pdbx_strand_id
1 'polypeptide(L)'
;MSRAYEDAIERRSDEYVASALGISVRTLDDYPFQLDENASDDGVVYGWRVLWDEEAPPGVDVNGAVGSLWSDIPAAPDEPDEDDS
;
A
#
# COMPACT_ATOMS: atom_id res chain seq x y z
N MET A 1 -10.98 18.55 2.37
CA MET A 1 -9.67 18.46 1.69
C MET A 1 -9.94 18.34 0.20
N SER A 2 -9.07 18.88 -0.66
CA SER A 2 -9.33 18.96 -2.10
C SER A 2 -9.06 17.61 -2.76
N ARG A 3 -9.90 17.17 -3.70
CA ARG A 3 -9.69 15.93 -4.50
C ARG A 3 -8.28 15.80 -5.07
N ALA A 4 -7.64 16.90 -5.47
CA ALA A 4 -6.28 16.89 -6.00
C ALA A 4 -5.20 16.50 -4.96
N TYR A 5 -5.48 16.68 -3.67
CA TYR A 5 -4.61 16.27 -2.57
C TYR A 5 -4.80 14.79 -2.25
N GLU A 6 -6.05 14.29 -2.23
CA GLU A 6 -6.37 12.85 -2.16
C GLU A 6 -5.73 12.08 -3.33
N ASP A 7 -5.94 12.54 -4.58
CA ASP A 7 -5.36 11.96 -5.80
C ASP A 7 -3.82 11.90 -5.79
N ALA A 8 -3.16 12.85 -5.11
CA ALA A 8 -1.70 12.91 -5.04
C ALA A 8 -1.15 11.96 -3.96
N ILE A 9 -1.88 11.82 -2.85
CA ILE A 9 -1.57 10.85 -1.79
C ILE A 9 -1.82 9.43 -2.30
N GLU A 10 -2.94 9.18 -2.97
CA GLU A 10 -3.28 7.88 -3.58
C GLU A 10 -2.22 7.45 -4.60
N ARG A 11 -1.80 8.34 -5.52
CA ARG A 11 -0.73 8.01 -6.49
C ARG A 11 0.61 7.71 -5.83
N ARG A 12 0.96 8.45 -4.77
CA ARG A 12 2.19 8.22 -4.00
C ARG A 12 2.14 6.87 -3.27
N SER A 13 0.97 6.47 -2.79
CA SER A 13 0.73 5.16 -2.20
C SER A 13 0.90 4.04 -3.22
N ASP A 14 0.36 4.18 -4.43
CA ASP A 14 0.49 3.15 -5.47
C ASP A 14 1.95 2.96 -5.93
N GLU A 15 2.69 4.06 -6.11
CA GLU A 15 4.13 4.01 -6.42
C GLU A 15 4.92 3.29 -5.32
N TYR A 16 4.61 3.59 -4.07
CA TYR A 16 5.25 2.93 -2.93
C TYR A 16 4.89 1.45 -2.85
N VAL A 17 3.60 1.12 -2.96
CA VAL A 17 3.10 -0.26 -2.96
C VAL A 17 3.75 -1.06 -4.07
N ALA A 18 3.80 -0.53 -5.29
CA ALA A 18 4.44 -1.19 -6.42
C ALA A 18 5.92 -1.45 -6.15
N SER A 19 6.64 -0.44 -5.65
CA SER A 19 8.05 -0.59 -5.29
C SER A 19 8.28 -1.61 -4.16
N ALA A 20 7.42 -1.62 -3.14
CA ALA A 20 7.53 -2.53 -2.00
C ALA A 20 7.21 -3.99 -2.39
N LEU A 21 6.26 -4.18 -3.31
CA LEU A 21 5.90 -5.48 -3.87
C LEU A 21 6.82 -5.92 -5.02
N GLY A 22 7.73 -5.05 -5.48
CA GLY A 22 8.64 -5.34 -6.58
C GLY A 22 7.97 -5.42 -7.96
N ILE A 23 6.82 -4.76 -8.13
CA ILE A 23 6.05 -4.72 -9.37
C ILE A 23 5.98 -3.30 -9.94
N SER A 24 5.34 -3.14 -11.10
CA SER A 24 5.09 -1.82 -11.69
C SER A 24 3.75 -1.25 -11.22
N VAL A 25 3.64 0.07 -11.10
CA VAL A 25 2.35 0.74 -10.80
C VAL A 25 1.27 0.42 -11.83
N ARG A 26 1.66 0.25 -13.10
CA ARG A 26 0.74 -0.21 -14.15
C ARG A 26 0.12 -1.55 -13.84
N THR A 27 0.88 -2.43 -13.18
CA THR A 27 0.36 -3.72 -12.73
C THR A 27 -0.64 -3.53 -11.60
N LEU A 28 -0.49 -2.54 -10.73
CA LEU A 28 -1.52 -2.24 -9.74
C LEU A 28 -2.84 -1.74 -10.37
N ASP A 29 -2.77 -1.03 -11.49
CA ASP A 29 -3.97 -0.55 -12.22
C ASP A 29 -4.84 -1.70 -12.76
N ASP A 30 -4.21 -2.81 -13.15
CA ASP A 30 -4.89 -4.03 -13.62
C ASP A 30 -5.43 -4.92 -12.48
N TYR A 31 -4.99 -4.70 -11.24
CA TYR A 31 -5.27 -5.58 -10.10
C TYR A 31 -5.88 -4.76 -8.94
N PRO A 32 -7.22 -4.65 -8.86
CA PRO A 32 -7.86 -3.85 -7.83
C PRO A 32 -7.50 -4.36 -6.43
N PHE A 33 -7.10 -3.42 -5.58
CA PHE A 33 -6.68 -3.70 -4.22
C PHE A 33 -7.21 -2.65 -3.25
N GLN A 34 -7.25 -3.01 -1.98
CA GLN A 34 -7.51 -2.10 -0.88
C GLN A 34 -6.30 -2.04 0.04
N LEU A 35 -6.03 -0.85 0.57
CA LEU A 35 -5.00 -0.66 1.58
C LEU A 35 -5.64 -0.60 2.96
N ASP A 36 -5.14 -1.45 3.85
CA ASP A 36 -5.50 -1.47 5.26
C ASP A 36 -4.27 -1.07 6.09
N GLU A 37 -4.43 -0.03 6.91
CA GLU A 37 -3.36 0.49 7.76
C GLU A 37 -3.11 -0.48 8.92
N ASN A 38 -1.90 -1.04 8.98
CA ASN A 38 -1.51 -1.89 10.09
C ASN A 38 -0.95 -1.01 11.21
N ALA A 39 -1.87 -0.32 11.90
CA ALA A 39 -1.59 0.53 13.04
C ALA A 39 -1.67 -0.25 14.37
N SER A 40 -0.79 0.08 15.32
CA SER A 40 -1.00 -0.33 16.72
C SER A 40 -2.04 0.55 17.39
N ASP A 41 -2.52 0.11 18.57
CA ASP A 41 -3.49 0.86 19.40
C ASP A 41 -2.99 2.28 19.75
N ASP A 42 -1.67 2.47 19.78
CA ASP A 42 -1.00 3.76 19.96
C ASP A 42 -1.00 4.67 18.72
N GLY A 43 -1.64 4.27 17.61
CA GLY A 43 -1.76 5.04 16.37
C GLY A 43 -0.52 5.01 15.47
N VAL A 44 0.51 4.23 15.82
CA VAL A 44 1.72 4.09 15.01
C VAL A 44 1.47 3.07 13.90
N VAL A 45 1.64 3.50 12.64
CA VAL A 45 1.56 2.64 11.45
C VAL A 45 2.90 1.99 11.20
N TYR A 46 2.96 0.66 11.30
CA TYR A 46 4.21 -0.10 11.05
C TYR A 46 4.25 -0.70 9.64
N GLY A 47 3.11 -0.75 8.98
CA GLY A 47 2.94 -1.42 7.71
C GLY A 47 1.58 -1.16 7.10
N TRP A 48 1.46 -1.56 5.85
CA TRP A 48 0.20 -1.54 5.13
C TRP A 48 -0.07 -2.95 4.63
N ARG A 49 -1.33 -3.35 4.72
CA ARG A 49 -1.80 -4.60 4.15
C ARG A 49 -2.54 -4.30 2.86
N VAL A 50 -2.01 -4.82 1.77
CA VAL A 50 -2.61 -4.79 0.44
C VAL A 50 -3.56 -5.97 0.35
N LEU A 51 -4.87 -5.72 0.39
CA LEU A 51 -5.92 -6.71 0.23
C LEU A 51 -6.28 -6.79 -1.26
N TRP A 52 -6.09 -7.97 -1.87
CA TRP A 52 -6.41 -8.21 -3.28
C TRP A 52 -7.88 -8.62 -3.42
N ASP A 53 -8.62 -7.95 -4.30
CA ASP A 53 -10.06 -8.16 -4.44
C ASP A 53 -10.38 -9.52 -5.09
N GLU A 54 -9.65 -9.86 -6.16
CA GLU A 54 -9.84 -11.10 -6.92
C GLU A 54 -8.59 -11.98 -6.91
N GLU A 55 -7.51 -11.46 -7.50
CA GLU A 55 -6.23 -12.13 -7.62
C GLU A 55 -5.09 -11.15 -7.40
N ALA A 56 -3.92 -11.68 -7.08
CA ALA A 56 -2.72 -10.87 -6.92
C ALA A 56 -1.83 -10.94 -8.16
N PRO A 57 -1.03 -9.90 -8.40
CA PRO A 57 -0.15 -9.86 -9.54
C PRO A 57 0.87 -11.01 -9.53
N PRO A 58 1.26 -11.53 -10.71
CA PRO A 58 2.28 -12.55 -10.80
C PRO A 58 3.62 -12.02 -10.28
N GLY A 59 4.25 -12.78 -9.39
CA GLY A 59 5.53 -12.40 -8.77
C GLY A 59 5.40 -11.65 -7.45
N VAL A 60 4.18 -11.39 -6.99
CA VAL A 60 3.92 -10.87 -5.65
C VAL A 60 3.76 -12.03 -4.66
N ASP A 61 4.47 -11.96 -3.53
CA ASP A 61 4.23 -12.84 -2.41
C ASP A 61 2.88 -12.51 -1.76
N VAL A 62 1.97 -13.49 -1.80
CA VAL A 62 0.64 -13.38 -1.20
C VAL A 62 0.44 -14.38 -0.08
N ASN A 63 -0.22 -13.89 0.95
CA ASN A 63 -0.71 -14.64 2.09
C ASN A 63 -2.22 -14.86 1.94
N GLY A 64 -2.73 -15.87 2.64
CA GLY A 64 -4.16 -16.14 2.70
C GLY A 64 -4.64 -17.25 1.78
N ALA A 65 -5.94 -17.21 1.49
CA ALA A 65 -6.63 -18.22 0.69
C ALA A 65 -7.32 -17.54 -0.50
N VAL A 66 -7.71 -18.32 -1.52
CA VAL A 66 -8.47 -17.81 -2.67
C VAL A 66 -9.75 -17.13 -2.18
N GLY A 67 -9.96 -15.86 -2.57
CA GLY A 67 -11.03 -14.99 -2.08
C GLY A 67 -10.70 -14.18 -0.82
N SER A 68 -9.49 -14.31 -0.29
CA SER A 68 -8.93 -13.47 0.79
C SER A 68 -7.40 -13.51 0.67
N LEU A 69 -6.89 -12.91 -0.41
CA LEU A 69 -5.45 -12.81 -0.66
C LEU A 69 -4.96 -11.45 -0.19
N TRP A 70 -3.81 -11.42 0.47
CA TRP A 70 -3.21 -10.17 0.89
C TRP A 70 -1.69 -10.20 0.88
N SER A 71 -1.08 -9.04 0.75
CA SER A 71 0.36 -8.84 0.86
C SER A 71 0.65 -7.77 1.91
N ASP A 72 1.58 -8.05 2.81
CA ASP A 72 2.00 -7.06 3.80
C ASP A 72 3.24 -6.33 3.25
N ILE A 73 3.17 -5.00 3.23
CA ILE A 73 4.30 -4.13 2.87
C ILE A 73 4.72 -3.32 4.11
N PRO A 74 6.03 -3.05 4.28
CA PRO A 74 6.48 -2.16 5.34
C PRO A 74 5.87 -0.78 5.16
N ALA A 75 5.69 -0.02 6.25
CA ALA A 75 5.36 1.39 6.13
C ALA A 75 6.50 2.08 5.36
N ALA A 76 6.15 3.05 4.51
CA ALA A 76 7.18 3.90 3.93
C ALA A 76 8.00 4.43 5.11
N PRO A 77 9.35 4.32 5.06
CA PRO A 77 10.16 4.89 6.11
C PRO A 77 9.70 6.33 6.25
N ASP A 78 9.30 6.74 7.47
CA ASP A 78 9.05 8.13 7.76
C ASP A 78 10.26 8.88 7.20
N GLU A 79 10.06 9.61 6.09
CA GLU A 79 11.00 10.68 5.76
C GLU A 79 11.01 11.50 7.04
N PRO A 80 12.17 11.70 7.69
CA PRO A 80 12.20 12.40 8.96
C PRO A 80 11.41 13.68 8.76
N ASP A 81 10.30 13.83 9.49
CA ASP A 81 9.48 15.02 9.46
C ASP A 81 10.46 16.20 9.47
N GLU A 82 10.54 16.94 8.37
CA GLU A 82 11.22 18.23 8.35
C GLU A 82 10.31 19.24 9.08
N ASP A 83 9.96 18.93 10.33
CA ASP A 83 9.32 19.80 11.29
C ASP A 83 10.41 20.24 12.29
N ASP A 84 11.39 20.97 11.75
CA ASP A 84 12.29 21.82 12.53
C ASP A 84 12.72 23.01 11.65
N SER A 85 11.82 23.99 11.50
CA SER A 85 12.16 25.37 11.09
C SER A 85 11.11 26.39 11.53
#